data_AF-A0A9X5XE09-F1
#
_entry.id   AF-A0A9X5XE09-F1
#
_cell.length_a   1.000
_cell.length_b   1.000
_cell.length_c   1.000
_cell.angle_alpha   90.00
_cell.angle_beta   90.00
_cell.angle_gamma   90.00
#
_symmetry.space_group_name_H-M   'P 1'
#
loop_
_entity.id
_entity.type
_entity.pdbx_description
1 polymer ?
#
loop_
_entity_poly.entity_id
_entity_poly.type
_entity_poly.pdbx_seq_one_letter_code
_entity_poly.pdbx_strand_id
1 'polypeptide(L)'
;ALVAFYISAGPRASELLGVTRDRVSPGDQTIGVIRKGSQALQWIPASSDAFVWLRLYQQQIRPQALDGPEEPLWWTLRARSDR
;
A
#
# COMPACT_ATOMS: atom_id res chain seq x y z
N ALA A 1 -0.32 8.68 -1.42
CA ALA A 1 0.44 7.43 -1.18
C ALA A 1 0.48 6.54 -2.42
N LEU A 2 -0.65 5.96 -2.85
CA LEU A 2 -0.70 4.99 -3.95
C LEU A 2 0.05 5.43 -5.22
N VAL A 3 -0.22 6.63 -5.72
CA VAL A 3 0.45 7.18 -6.93
C VAL A 3 1.96 7.36 -6.73
N ALA A 4 2.41 7.72 -5.54
CA ALA A 4 3.84 7.89 -5.24
C ALA A 4 4.59 6.55 -5.32
N PHE A 5 3.99 5.45 -4.85
CA PHE A 5 4.53 4.10 -5.05
C PHE A 5 4.47 3.67 -6.51
N TYR A 6 3.37 3.95 -7.21
CA TYR A 6 3.23 3.59 -8.62
C TYR A 6 4.33 4.21 -9.48
N ILE A 7 4.62 5.50 -9.27
CA ILE A 7 5.65 6.23 -10.02
C ILE A 7 7.07 5.79 -9.63
N SER A 8 7.35 5.62 -8.33
CA SER A 8 8.73 5.38 -7.86
C SER A 8 9.17 3.92 -7.89
N ALA A 9 8.25 2.97 -7.73
CA ALA A 9 8.57 1.53 -7.68
C ALA A 9 8.16 0.77 -8.96
N GLY A 10 7.28 1.36 -9.78
CA GLY A 10 6.81 0.77 -11.05
C GLY A 10 6.13 -0.61 -10.99
N PRO A 11 5.41 -1.02 -9.92
CA PRO A 11 4.65 -2.26 -9.95
C PRO A 11 3.46 -2.16 -10.93
N ARG A 12 2.91 -3.30 -11.36
CA ARG A 12 1.62 -3.28 -12.06
C ARG A 12 0.55 -2.78 -11.09
N ALA A 13 -0.47 -2.08 -11.61
CA ALA A 13 -1.56 -1.57 -10.77
C ALA A 13 -2.21 -2.68 -9.91
N SER A 14 -2.45 -3.86 -10.48
CA SER A 14 -3.01 -5.01 -9.74
C SER A 14 -2.10 -5.55 -8.64
N GLU A 15 -0.78 -5.46 -8.83
CA GLU A 15 0.20 -5.91 -7.83
C GLU A 15 0.23 -4.93 -6.65
N LEU A 16 0.21 -3.63 -6.94
CA LEU A 16 0.20 -2.58 -5.93
C LEU A 16 -1.10 -2.57 -5.12
N LEU A 17 -2.26 -2.74 -5.77
CA LEU A 17 -3.55 -2.78 -5.11
C LEU A 17 -3.71 -3.99 -4.17
N GLY A 18 -2.98 -5.07 -4.39
CA GLY A 18 -2.98 -6.28 -3.57
C GLY A 18 -1.98 -6.29 -2.41
N VAL A 19 -1.30 -5.17 -2.15
CA VAL A 19 -0.36 -5.07 -1.03
C VAL A 19 -1.11 -5.05 0.30
N THR A 20 -0.57 -5.79 1.27
CA THR A 20 -1.03 -5.88 2.66
C THR A 20 -0.09 -5.08 3.58
N ARG A 21 -0.53 -4.75 4.79
CA ARG A 21 0.23 -3.87 5.71
C ARG A 21 1.61 -4.41 6.09
N ASP A 22 1.75 -5.73 6.24
CA ASP A 22 2.99 -6.44 6.52
C ASP A 22 4.03 -6.37 5.39
N ARG A 23 3.61 -5.97 4.19
CA ARG A 23 4.46 -5.87 3.00
C ARG A 23 5.00 -4.47 2.76
N VAL A 24 5.22 -3.71 3.83
CA VAL A 24 5.82 -2.38 3.79
C VAL A 24 7.01 -2.37 4.74
N SER A 25 8.21 -2.14 4.21
CA SER A 25 9.42 -1.94 5.02
C SER A 25 9.98 -0.53 4.77
N PRO A 26 9.60 0.47 5.61
CA PRO A 26 10.16 1.81 5.50
C PRO A 26 11.65 1.85 5.82
N GLY A 27 12.14 0.97 6.71
CA GLY A 27 13.56 0.87 7.07
C GLY A 27 14.43 0.47 5.88
N ASP A 28 13.93 -0.44 5.05
CA ASP A 28 14.62 -0.90 3.83
C ASP A 28 14.21 -0.10 2.59
N GLN A 29 13.26 0.83 2.73
CA GLN A 29 12.63 1.56 1.62
C GLN A 29 12.05 0.64 0.54
N THR A 30 11.45 -0.48 0.96
CA THR A 30 10.85 -1.47 0.05
C THR A 30 9.36 -1.71 0.32
N ILE A 31 8.68 -2.15 -0.74
CA ILE A 31 7.30 -2.67 -0.70
C ILE A 31 7.27 -4.08 -1.30
N GLY A 32 6.56 -4.99 -0.66
CA GLY A 32 6.41 -6.38 -1.09
C GLY A 32 5.20 -6.54 -2.01
N VAL A 33 5.44 -6.95 -3.25
CA VAL A 33 4.38 -7.23 -4.24
C VAL A 33 4.34 -8.70 -4.62
N ILE A 34 3.15 -9.24 -4.87
CA ILE A 34 3.00 -10.57 -5.46
C ILE A 34 2.99 -10.42 -6.97
N ARG A 35 3.99 -11.00 -7.64
CA ARG A 35 4.13 -10.89 -9.09
C ARG A 35 3.01 -11.62 -9.83
N LYS A 36 2.37 -10.91 -10.75
CA LYS A 36 1.35 -11.53 -11.61
C LYS A 36 2.01 -12.53 -12.56
N GLY A 37 1.57 -13.78 -12.50
CA GLY A 37 2.11 -14.90 -13.26
C GLY A 37 2.86 -15.87 -12.35
N SER A 38 4.03 -15.47 -11.86
CA SER A 38 4.86 -16.33 -10.99
C SER A 38 4.33 -16.49 -9.57
N GLN A 39 3.43 -15.60 -9.13
CA GLN A 39 2.92 -15.54 -7.75
C GLN A 39 4.00 -15.39 -6.67
N ALA A 40 5.23 -15.04 -7.08
CA ALA A 40 6.33 -14.84 -6.16
C ALA A 40 6.19 -13.50 -5.43
N LEU A 41 6.49 -13.52 -4.13
CA LEU A 41 6.72 -12.30 -3.38
C LEU A 41 8.03 -11.67 -3.84
N GLN A 42 7.99 -10.38 -4.18
CA GLN A 42 9.16 -9.60 -4.48
C GLN A 42 9.12 -8.27 -3.74
N TRP A 43 10.19 -8.00 -2.98
CA TRP A 43 10.45 -6.68 -2.42
C TRP A 43 11.07 -5.79 -3.50
N ILE A 44 10.44 -4.64 -3.76
CA ILE A 44 10.92 -3.66 -4.74
C ILE A 44 11.21 -2.33 -4.04
N PRO A 45 12.27 -1.61 -4.43
CA PRO A 45 12.58 -0.30 -3.86
C PRO A 45 11.50 0.71 -4.24
N ALA A 46 11.24 1.65 -3.34
CA ALA A 46 10.39 2.80 -3.58
C ALA A 46 11.05 4.06 -3.01
N SER A 47 10.64 5.24 -3.49
CA SER A 47 11.15 6.50 -2.95
C SER A 47 10.77 6.66 -1.48
N SER A 48 11.66 7.26 -0.67
CA SER A 48 11.38 7.65 0.71
C SER A 48 10.10 8.50 0.83
N ASP A 49 9.84 9.38 -0.13
CA ASP A 49 8.62 10.20 -0.18
C ASP A 49 7.35 9.36 -0.25
N ALA A 50 7.38 8.19 -0.90
CA ALA A 50 6.22 7.32 -0.99
C ALA A 50 5.79 6.82 0.39
N PHE A 51 6.75 6.56 1.29
CA PHE A 51 6.50 6.16 2.67
C PHE A 51 6.03 7.33 3.54
N VAL A 52 6.50 8.55 3.30
CA VAL A 52 5.95 9.77 3.95
C VAL A 52 4.48 9.93 3.59
N TRP A 53 4.15 9.83 2.30
CA TRP A 53 2.77 9.88 1.82
C TRP A 53 1.91 8.74 2.37
N LEU A 54 2.49 7.55 2.56
CA LEU A 54 1.80 6.43 3.19
C LEU A 54 1.41 6.75 4.62
N ARG A 55 2.30 7.38 5.39
CA ARG A 55 1.99 7.75 6.77
C ARG A 55 0.83 8.75 6.86
N LEU A 56 0.82 9.76 5.99
CA LEU A 56 -0.27 10.73 5.90
C LEU A 56 -1.59 10.07 5.51
N TYR A 57 -1.56 9.17 4.53
CA TYR A 57 -2.72 8.37 4.12
C TYR A 57 -3.31 7.56 5.29
N GLN A 58 -2.47 6.84 6.05
CA GLN A 58 -2.88 6.06 7.21
C GLN A 58 -3.47 6.93 8.34
N GLN A 59 -3.03 8.18 8.47
CA GLN A 59 -3.61 9.12 9.44
C GLN A 59 -5.01 9.59 9.04
N GLN A 60 -5.26 9.75 7.74
CA GLN A 60 -6.55 10.20 7.20
C GLN A 60 -7.60 9.09 7.19
N ILE A 61 -7.19 7.89 6.77
CA ILE A 61 -8.04 6.70 6.77
C ILE A 61 -7.86 5.98 8.11
N ARG A 62 -8.52 6.47 9.17
CA ARG A 62 -8.64 5.77 10.46
C ARG A 62 -9.62 4.60 10.27
N PRO A 63 -9.18 3.35 10.06
CA PRO A 63 -10.12 2.24 9.92
C PRO A 63 -10.65 1.89 11.31
N GLN A 64 -11.96 1.90 11.49
CA GLN A 64 -12.59 1.69 12.79
C GLN A 64 -12.56 0.24 13.32
N ALA A 65 -11.95 -0.74 12.63
CA ALA A 65 -12.03 -2.13 13.11
C ALA A 65 -10.97 -3.15 12.62
N LEU A 66 -10.04 -2.81 11.72
CA LEU A 66 -9.13 -3.81 11.13
C LEU A 66 -7.68 -3.31 11.16
N ASP A 67 -6.94 -3.80 12.16
CA ASP A 67 -5.55 -3.42 12.43
C ASP A 67 -4.54 -4.58 12.30
N GLY A 68 -4.93 -5.66 11.62
CA GLY A 68 -4.06 -6.81 11.38
C GLY A 68 -2.92 -6.54 10.37
N PRO A 69 -1.79 -7.25 10.48
CA PRO A 69 -0.67 -7.16 9.53
C PRO A 69 -1.06 -7.61 8.11
N GLU A 70 -1.96 -8.58 7.98
CA GLU A 70 -2.43 -9.10 6.68
C GLU A 70 -3.56 -8.27 6.05
N GLU A 71 -4.00 -7.20 6.72
CA GLU A 71 -5.07 -6.35 6.18
C GLU A 71 -4.60 -5.61 4.92
N PRO A 72 -5.52 -5.32 3.98
CA PRO A 72 -5.20 -4.55 2.79
C PRO A 72 -4.51 -3.23 3.16
N LEU A 73 -3.50 -2.83 2.39
CA LEU A 73 -2.87 -1.52 2.58
C LEU A 73 -3.78 -0.37 2.13
N TRP A 74 -4.67 -0.65 1.16
CA TRP A 74 -5.49 0.35 0.48
C TRP A 74 -6.97 0.09 0.69
N TRP A 75 -7.70 1.11 1.14
CA TRP A 75 -9.15 1.10 1.27
C TRP A 75 -9.83 1.97 0.22
N THR A 76 -10.90 1.43 -0.35
CA THR A 76 -11.88 2.22 -1.11
C THR A 76 -12.68 3.09 -0.16
N LEU A 77 -12.56 4.40 -0.30
CA LEU A 77 -13.43 5.34 0.40
C LEU A 77 -14.83 5.27 -0.22
N ARG A 78 -15.81 4.81 0.56
CA ARG A 78 -17.22 4.97 0.21
C ARG A 78 -17.72 6.21 0.92
N ALA A 79 -18.21 7.20 0.17
CA ALA A 79 -18.95 8.30 0.77
C ALA A 79 -20.17 7.71 1.49
N ARG A 80 -20.33 8.01 2.77
CA ARG A 80 -21.62 7.83 3.40
C ARG A 80 -22.55 8.87 2.75
N SER A 81 -23.70 8.44 2.27
CA SER A 81 -24.78 9.39 1.98
C SER A 81 -25.46 9.68 3.30
N ASP A 82 -24.93 10.63 4.06
CA ASP A 82 -25.66 11.30 5.13
C ASP A 82 -26.79 12.09 4.46
N ARG A 83 -27.99 11.51 4.42
CA ARG A 83 -29.22 12.30 4.44
C ARG A 83 -29.59 12.56 5.89
#